data_AF-A0A9D7E3Y8-F1
#
_entry.id   AF-A0A9D7E3Y8-F1
#
_cell.length_a   1.000
_cell.length_b   1.000
_cell.length_c   1.000
_cell.angle_alpha   90.00
_cell.angle_beta   90.00
_cell.angle_gamma   90.00
#
_symmetry.space_group_name_H-M   'P 1'
#
loop_
_entity.id
_entity.type
_entity.pdbx_description
1 polymer ?
#
loop_
_entity_poly.entity_id
_entity_poly.type
_entity_poly.pdbx_seq_one_letter_code
_entity_poly.pdbx_strand_id
1 'polypeptide(L)'
;MRYTPRDEGNGGASIHGAFEYLAAIRKNVVTGVYDLNDKRLMDEAVNTAMAGVPKSLDLEWIEMGPDNVGGRIQSVVVDATNPQSIWAGGVSGGLYHSMDGANTWMKITAFAENVCVSSIAILGNGHIFVGTGSTFEGNSGSGGSGFIGDGLYRSVDGGASFEQLFDATSNFNPGDDWATVDKVVADPTNPSRVWVAYGNGLALYDENGGTLTDPSDLPNTPCRALEVSTDGSTILANFGTQGWISRDFGASFVQMTSGANGFPGSSIGRLEFAISPDDPNYMYAMAASGGGQMTGVWASSDQGLSWNRIWPAGFGTNGVPELDIFGDNSQGRYDNVLAVVPGQPDRIWLGGVTLWTTSLNSQPVQLALGFDFPGCFSCVHADIHDITFAPDGQFAYVACDGGIYVSPNQGQVFYAANRFLNITQFYSLAFSPKGKVLGGTQDNGTQYIPLTGGTTAEEAIEVSGGDGFDCEISQIDPNIMFSTVYTGALARSADGGQNFGDFYDACILALGNPGAIDGTGLGDFYTNIRLYENWDDDNSQDSVIWVNNTLDTLVFGQMIDYRGIMPQVVQYHTLTQAQVLPGDTLLLQDRVQTLFAVGFDGGEGIWVTRDACQFVSVPGVVESGGYRRW
;
A
#
# COMPACT_ATOMS: atom_id res chain seq x y z
N MET A 1 39.69 11.59 -4.69
CA MET A 1 39.90 11.60 -6.16
C MET A 1 39.01 12.69 -6.76
N ARG A 2 39.49 13.57 -7.65
CA ARG A 2 38.61 14.45 -8.45
C ARG A 2 38.14 13.64 -9.65
N TYR A 3 36.84 13.33 -9.69
CA TYR A 3 36.18 12.75 -10.86
C TYR A 3 36.32 13.71 -12.05
N THR A 4 36.68 13.17 -13.22
CA THR A 4 36.68 13.92 -14.49
C THR A 4 35.64 13.26 -15.40
N PRO A 5 34.51 13.92 -15.70
CA PRO A 5 33.50 13.37 -16.60
C PRO A 5 34.07 13.13 -18.00
N ARG A 6 33.52 12.16 -18.74
CA ARG A 6 33.78 12.00 -20.18
C ARG A 6 33.01 13.05 -20.96
N ASP A 7 33.63 13.58 -22.03
CA ASP A 7 33.07 14.65 -22.86
C ASP A 7 31.69 14.28 -23.46
N GLU A 8 30.74 15.20 -23.29
CA GLU A 8 29.36 15.10 -23.75
C GLU A 8 29.23 15.29 -25.26
N GLY A 9 28.71 14.26 -25.95
CA GLY A 9 28.00 14.45 -27.20
C GLY A 9 26.56 14.84 -26.89
N ASN A 10 26.23 16.12 -27.07
CA ASN A 10 24.89 16.70 -26.94
C ASN A 10 23.80 15.87 -27.67
N GLY A 11 22.99 15.12 -26.93
CA GLY A 11 21.78 14.46 -27.41
C GLY A 11 20.63 14.77 -26.45
N GLY A 12 19.81 15.76 -26.78
CA GLY A 12 18.75 16.26 -25.90
C GLY A 12 17.70 15.22 -25.51
N ALA A 13 17.12 15.41 -24.32
CA ALA A 13 15.99 14.64 -23.80
C ALA A 13 14.83 14.60 -24.79
N SER A 14 14.75 13.50 -25.54
CA SER A 14 13.63 13.11 -26.38
C SER A 14 13.55 11.60 -26.35
N ILE A 15 12.38 11.04 -26.71
CA ILE A 15 12.20 9.59 -26.90
C ILE A 15 13.29 8.98 -27.81
N HIS A 16 13.93 9.81 -28.64
CA HIS A 16 15.07 9.46 -29.48
C HIS A 16 16.30 8.97 -28.68
N GLY A 17 16.64 9.60 -27.54
CA GLY A 17 17.78 9.19 -26.72
C GLY A 17 17.58 7.83 -26.05
N ALA A 18 16.35 7.54 -25.61
CA ALA A 18 15.98 6.21 -25.12
C ALA A 18 16.05 5.16 -26.24
N PHE A 19 15.62 5.50 -27.46
CA PHE A 19 15.78 4.63 -28.62
C PHE A 19 17.24 4.41 -29.01
N GLU A 20 18.10 5.41 -28.89
CA GLU A 20 19.54 5.27 -29.15
C GLU A 20 20.22 4.36 -28.12
N TYR A 21 19.89 4.48 -26.83
CA TYR A 21 20.39 3.58 -25.79
C TYR A 21 19.88 2.15 -25.96
N LEU A 22 18.56 1.97 -26.15
CA LEU A 22 17.97 0.67 -26.41
C LEU A 22 18.54 0.04 -27.69
N ALA A 23 18.78 0.83 -28.74
CA ALA A 23 19.48 0.37 -29.92
C ALA A 23 20.93 0.01 -29.58
N ALA A 24 21.64 0.78 -28.76
CA ALA A 24 23.03 0.53 -28.40
C ALA A 24 23.22 -0.79 -27.64
N ILE A 25 22.36 -1.10 -26.67
CA ILE A 25 22.43 -2.37 -25.91
C ILE A 25 21.91 -3.58 -26.70
N ARG A 26 21.19 -3.34 -27.81
CA ARG A 26 20.65 -4.39 -28.70
C ARG A 26 21.45 -4.56 -30.00
N LYS A 27 22.52 -3.80 -30.20
CA LYS A 27 23.40 -3.94 -31.37
C LYS A 27 24.04 -5.32 -31.37
N ASN A 28 24.11 -5.92 -32.54
CA ASN A 28 24.92 -7.11 -32.74
C ASN A 28 26.40 -6.76 -32.44
N VAL A 29 27.01 -7.50 -31.51
CA VAL A 29 28.37 -7.24 -31.01
C VAL A 29 29.45 -7.35 -32.09
N VAL A 30 29.16 -8.01 -33.21
CA VAL A 30 30.06 -8.15 -34.36
C VAL A 30 29.85 -7.05 -35.39
N THR A 31 28.59 -6.71 -35.72
CA THR A 31 28.29 -5.75 -36.79
C THR A 31 28.09 -4.32 -36.31
N GLY A 32 27.84 -4.11 -35.01
CA GLY A 32 27.59 -2.80 -34.42
C GLY A 32 26.26 -2.17 -34.82
N VAL A 33 25.35 -2.93 -35.44
CA VAL A 33 24.05 -2.46 -35.95
C VAL A 33 22.93 -3.27 -35.30
N TYR A 34 21.79 -2.62 -35.02
CA TYR A 34 20.56 -3.29 -34.62
C TYR A 34 19.80 -3.72 -35.88
N ASP A 35 19.73 -5.03 -36.13
CA ASP A 35 19.04 -5.63 -37.27
C ASP A 35 17.83 -6.45 -36.77
N LEU A 36 16.65 -6.19 -37.32
CA LEU A 36 15.42 -6.90 -36.96
C LEU A 36 15.49 -8.41 -37.28
N ASN A 37 16.28 -8.80 -38.26
CA ASN A 37 16.54 -10.20 -38.60
C ASN A 37 17.46 -10.87 -37.58
N ASP A 38 18.45 -10.18 -37.03
CA ASP A 38 19.27 -10.69 -35.93
C ASP A 38 18.42 -10.89 -34.66
N LYS A 39 17.53 -9.93 -34.36
CA LYS A 39 16.54 -10.09 -33.28
C LYS A 39 15.63 -11.30 -33.53
N ARG A 40 15.07 -11.46 -34.73
CA ARG A 40 14.23 -12.61 -35.08
C ARG A 40 14.98 -13.93 -34.93
N LEU A 41 16.24 -14.00 -35.39
CA LEU A 41 17.08 -15.19 -35.26
C LEU A 41 17.44 -15.49 -33.79
N MET A 42 17.68 -14.45 -32.98
CA MET A 42 17.85 -14.58 -31.53
C MET A 42 16.57 -15.11 -30.88
N ASP A 43 15.41 -14.52 -31.18
CA ASP A 43 14.10 -14.95 -30.66
C ASP A 43 13.82 -16.41 -31.09
N GLU A 44 14.10 -16.80 -32.34
CA GLU A 44 13.99 -18.18 -32.82
C GLU A 44 14.96 -19.14 -32.13
N ALA A 45 16.20 -18.72 -31.91
CA ALA A 45 17.20 -19.53 -31.21
C ALA A 45 16.85 -19.70 -29.73
N VAL A 46 16.40 -18.64 -29.05
CA VAL A 46 15.90 -18.68 -27.67
C VAL A 46 14.67 -19.56 -27.58
N ASN A 47 13.67 -19.38 -28.46
CA ASN A 47 12.48 -20.21 -28.47
C ASN A 47 12.81 -21.68 -28.74
N THR A 48 13.75 -21.97 -29.64
CA THR A 48 14.22 -23.34 -29.92
C THR A 48 14.99 -23.94 -28.74
N ALA A 49 15.85 -23.16 -28.08
CA ALA A 49 16.58 -23.59 -26.89
C ALA A 49 15.63 -23.84 -25.70
N MET A 50 14.61 -23.00 -25.55
CA MET A 50 13.62 -23.08 -24.48
C MET A 50 12.52 -24.14 -24.73
N ALA A 51 12.34 -24.61 -25.96
CA ALA A 51 11.31 -25.59 -26.33
C ALA A 51 11.41 -26.95 -25.61
N GLY A 52 12.55 -27.24 -24.97
CA GLY A 52 12.77 -28.45 -24.16
C GLY A 52 13.28 -28.20 -22.75
N VAL A 53 13.42 -26.93 -22.33
CA VAL A 53 13.75 -26.58 -20.95
C VAL A 53 12.45 -26.67 -20.14
N PRO A 54 12.40 -27.44 -19.05
CA PRO A 54 11.26 -27.41 -18.15
C PRO A 54 10.96 -25.96 -17.76
N LYS A 55 9.73 -25.50 -18.01
CA LYS A 55 9.31 -24.14 -17.60
C LYS A 55 9.29 -23.97 -16.08
N SER A 56 9.22 -25.09 -15.35
CA SER A 56 9.34 -25.14 -13.89
C SER A 56 10.79 -25.31 -13.49
N LEU A 57 11.28 -24.44 -12.62
CA LEU A 57 12.56 -24.61 -11.92
C LEU A 57 12.42 -25.53 -10.69
N ASP A 58 11.21 -26.06 -10.43
CA ASP A 58 10.84 -26.80 -9.21
C ASP A 58 11.27 -26.07 -7.93
N LEU A 59 11.20 -24.73 -7.98
CA LEU A 59 11.44 -23.87 -6.83
C LEU A 59 10.21 -23.86 -5.93
N GLU A 60 10.44 -24.07 -4.64
CA GLU A 60 9.45 -23.85 -3.59
C GLU A 60 9.60 -22.42 -3.11
N TRP A 61 8.55 -21.61 -3.31
CA TRP A 61 8.48 -20.27 -2.76
C TRP A 61 8.05 -20.36 -1.29
N ILE A 62 8.84 -19.76 -0.42
CA ILE A 62 8.54 -19.65 1.01
C ILE A 62 8.26 -18.18 1.30
N GLU A 63 7.11 -17.93 1.91
CA GLU A 63 6.71 -16.59 2.32
C GLU A 63 7.67 -16.05 3.38
N MET A 64 8.15 -14.81 3.22
CA MET A 64 9.09 -14.19 4.16
C MET A 64 8.43 -13.28 5.19
N GLY A 65 7.11 -13.07 5.08
CA GLY A 65 6.35 -12.14 5.89
C GLY A 65 6.28 -10.73 5.30
N PRO A 66 5.82 -9.74 6.08
CA PRO A 66 5.48 -9.86 7.50
C PRO A 66 4.18 -10.62 7.71
N ASP A 67 4.09 -11.33 8.83
CA ASP A 67 2.90 -12.05 9.26
C ASP A 67 2.13 -11.33 10.38
N ASN A 68 2.49 -10.08 10.69
CA ASN A 68 1.91 -9.28 11.77
C ASN A 68 1.58 -7.84 11.36
N VAL A 69 1.92 -7.45 10.13
CA VAL A 69 1.62 -6.14 9.56
C VAL A 69 0.57 -6.35 8.48
N GLY A 70 -0.48 -5.54 8.54
CA GLY A 70 -1.55 -5.60 7.56
C GLY A 70 -1.17 -4.88 6.28
N GLY A 71 -2.19 -4.34 5.65
CA GLY A 71 -2.13 -3.58 4.42
C GLY A 71 -3.56 -3.30 4.00
N ARG A 72 -3.75 -2.73 2.81
CA ARG A 72 -5.07 -2.26 2.41
C ARG A 72 -6.12 -3.37 2.23
N ILE A 73 -7.13 -3.32 3.09
CA ILE A 73 -8.35 -4.13 3.02
C ILE A 73 -9.50 -3.26 2.53
N GLN A 74 -10.21 -3.72 1.51
CA GLN A 74 -11.36 -3.02 0.92
C GLN A 74 -12.70 -3.54 1.44
N SER A 75 -12.76 -4.80 1.85
CA SER A 75 -14.00 -5.43 2.28
C SER A 75 -13.77 -6.37 3.45
N VAL A 76 -14.63 -6.29 4.45
CA VAL A 76 -14.71 -7.23 5.56
C VAL A 76 -16.16 -7.65 5.79
N VAL A 77 -16.41 -8.95 5.92
CA VAL A 77 -17.74 -9.47 6.24
C VAL A 77 -17.68 -10.50 7.34
N VAL A 78 -18.61 -10.39 8.29
CA VAL A 78 -18.80 -11.34 9.39
C VAL A 78 -19.96 -12.26 9.03
N ASP A 79 -19.76 -13.57 9.18
CA ASP A 79 -20.84 -14.55 9.01
C ASP A 79 -21.91 -14.34 10.09
N ALA A 80 -23.15 -14.09 9.63
CA ALA A 80 -24.28 -13.81 10.51
C ALA A 80 -24.64 -14.98 11.45
N THR A 81 -24.29 -16.20 11.08
CA THR A 81 -24.57 -17.43 11.84
C THR A 81 -23.39 -17.87 12.70
N ASN A 82 -22.19 -17.40 12.38
CA ASN A 82 -20.96 -17.71 13.10
C ASN A 82 -20.04 -16.47 13.17
N PRO A 83 -20.14 -15.64 14.23
CA PRO A 83 -19.31 -14.45 14.37
C PRO A 83 -17.79 -14.70 14.48
N GLN A 84 -17.35 -15.96 14.58
CA GLN A 84 -15.93 -16.32 14.49
C GLN A 84 -15.43 -16.44 13.05
N SER A 85 -16.33 -16.63 12.09
CA SER A 85 -16.06 -16.73 10.65
C SER A 85 -16.12 -15.34 10.03
N ILE A 86 -14.96 -14.83 9.60
CA ILE A 86 -14.80 -13.47 9.09
C ILE A 86 -13.96 -13.52 7.82
N TRP A 87 -14.43 -12.86 6.77
CA TRP A 87 -13.74 -12.80 5.49
C TRP A 87 -13.22 -11.40 5.26
N ALA A 88 -12.04 -11.29 4.66
CA ALA A 88 -11.39 -10.03 4.33
C ALA A 88 -10.82 -10.06 2.92
N GLY A 89 -11.05 -8.99 2.17
CA GLY A 89 -10.57 -8.79 0.80
C GLY A 89 -9.54 -7.68 0.74
N GLY A 90 -8.31 -8.03 0.34
CA GLY A 90 -7.25 -7.07 0.07
C GLY A 90 -7.28 -6.56 -1.37
N VAL A 91 -6.88 -5.29 -1.59
CA VAL A 91 -6.81 -4.71 -2.94
C VAL A 91 -5.64 -5.31 -3.75
N SER A 92 -4.55 -5.68 -3.08
CA SER A 92 -3.36 -6.30 -3.68
C SER A 92 -3.08 -7.70 -3.12
N GLY A 93 -3.81 -8.12 -2.08
CA GLY A 93 -3.47 -9.28 -1.25
C GLY A 93 -4.34 -10.51 -1.45
N GLY A 94 -5.46 -10.40 -2.19
CA GLY A 94 -6.41 -11.49 -2.39
C GLY A 94 -7.41 -11.65 -1.23
N LEU A 95 -7.95 -12.86 -1.07
CA LEU A 95 -9.01 -13.18 -0.11
C LEU A 95 -8.46 -13.94 1.11
N TYR A 96 -8.92 -13.54 2.30
CA TYR A 96 -8.57 -14.15 3.57
C TYR A 96 -9.79 -14.56 4.38
N HIS A 97 -9.63 -15.59 5.20
CA HIS A 97 -10.66 -16.09 6.11
C HIS A 97 -10.08 -16.31 7.51
N SER A 98 -10.77 -15.80 8.52
CA SER A 98 -10.54 -16.08 9.93
C SER A 98 -11.66 -16.95 10.47
N MET A 99 -11.31 -17.91 11.33
CA MET A 99 -12.24 -18.82 12.00
C MET A 99 -12.21 -18.67 13.54
N ASP A 100 -11.51 -17.66 14.03
CA ASP A 100 -11.27 -17.39 15.45
C ASP A 100 -11.55 -15.92 15.81
N GLY A 101 -12.41 -15.25 15.04
CA GLY A 101 -12.85 -13.88 15.32
C GLY A 101 -11.79 -12.81 15.00
N ALA A 102 -11.03 -13.00 13.92
CA ALA A 102 -9.91 -12.16 13.47
C ALA A 102 -8.66 -12.22 14.35
N ASN A 103 -8.48 -13.27 15.16
CA ASN A 103 -7.20 -13.46 15.87
C ASN A 103 -6.10 -13.93 14.92
N THR A 104 -6.45 -14.77 13.94
CA THR A 104 -5.57 -15.22 12.85
C THR A 104 -6.31 -15.29 11.52
N TRP A 105 -5.55 -15.13 10.43
CA TRP A 105 -6.07 -15.18 9.06
C TRP A 105 -5.44 -16.31 8.24
N MET A 106 -6.21 -16.82 7.29
CA MET A 106 -5.76 -17.81 6.31
C MET A 106 -6.00 -17.29 4.90
N LYS A 107 -4.97 -17.25 4.06
CA LYS A 107 -5.11 -16.90 2.65
C LYS A 107 -5.87 -17.99 1.90
N ILE A 108 -6.82 -17.60 1.08
CA ILE A 108 -7.58 -18.51 0.22
C ILE A 108 -6.80 -18.75 -1.06
N THR A 109 -6.43 -20.00 -1.31
CA THR A 109 -5.55 -20.38 -2.43
C THR A 109 -6.12 -20.06 -3.81
N ALA A 110 -7.44 -20.01 -3.94
CA ALA A 110 -8.11 -19.60 -5.20
C ALA A 110 -7.83 -18.13 -5.56
N PHE A 111 -7.42 -17.31 -4.58
CA PHE A 111 -7.06 -15.89 -4.71
C PHE A 111 -5.58 -15.69 -4.31
N ALA A 112 -4.71 -16.64 -4.68
CA ALA A 112 -3.29 -16.56 -4.39
C ALA A 112 -2.58 -15.49 -5.23
N GLU A 113 -3.07 -15.21 -6.44
CA GLU A 113 -2.61 -14.14 -7.32
C GLU A 113 -3.06 -12.76 -6.81
N ASN A 114 -2.36 -11.71 -7.25
CA ASN A 114 -2.70 -10.33 -6.89
C ASN A 114 -3.97 -9.92 -7.62
N VAL A 115 -5.08 -9.90 -6.90
CA VAL A 115 -6.39 -9.49 -7.39
C VAL A 115 -7.03 -8.54 -6.39
N CYS A 116 -7.67 -7.49 -6.91
CA CYS A 116 -8.42 -6.54 -6.10
C CYS A 116 -9.73 -7.18 -5.67
N VAL A 117 -9.81 -7.66 -4.43
CA VAL A 117 -11.06 -8.12 -3.84
C VAL A 117 -11.79 -6.91 -3.26
N SER A 118 -12.77 -6.41 -4.00
CA SER A 118 -13.49 -5.17 -3.71
C SER A 118 -14.73 -5.38 -2.84
N SER A 119 -15.36 -6.56 -2.90
CA SER A 119 -16.59 -6.80 -2.15
C SER A 119 -16.84 -8.28 -1.88
N ILE A 120 -17.38 -8.59 -0.70
CA ILE A 120 -17.73 -9.95 -0.27
C ILE A 120 -19.15 -9.95 0.29
N ALA A 121 -19.97 -10.94 -0.09
CA ALA A 121 -21.29 -11.17 0.49
C ALA A 121 -21.47 -12.64 0.87
N ILE A 122 -22.14 -12.88 2.01
CA ILE A 122 -22.58 -14.21 2.43
C ILE A 122 -24.10 -14.23 2.36
N LEU A 123 -24.65 -15.15 1.57
CA LEU A 123 -26.08 -15.27 1.32
C LEU A 123 -26.78 -16.03 2.45
N GLY A 124 -28.11 -15.96 2.48
CA GLY A 124 -28.91 -16.69 3.48
C GLY A 124 -28.82 -18.22 3.39
N ASN A 125 -28.35 -18.77 2.27
CA ASN A 125 -28.03 -20.19 2.10
C ASN A 125 -26.58 -20.54 2.49
N GLY A 126 -25.76 -19.56 2.90
CA GLY A 126 -24.35 -19.74 3.25
C GLY A 126 -23.38 -19.71 2.07
N HIS A 127 -23.85 -19.50 0.83
CA HIS A 127 -22.97 -19.29 -0.31
C HIS A 127 -22.24 -17.95 -0.19
N ILE A 128 -21.01 -17.90 -0.68
CA ILE A 128 -20.12 -16.74 -0.57
C ILE A 128 -19.88 -16.18 -1.97
N PHE A 129 -20.11 -14.90 -2.17
CA PHE A 129 -19.83 -14.19 -3.41
C PHE A 129 -18.68 -13.21 -3.20
N VAL A 130 -17.78 -13.16 -4.18
CA VAL A 130 -16.58 -12.32 -4.14
C VAL A 130 -16.48 -11.55 -5.45
N GLY A 131 -16.67 -10.23 -5.37
CA GLY A 131 -16.47 -9.31 -6.47
C GLY A 131 -15.02 -8.83 -6.53
N THR A 132 -14.52 -8.62 -7.74
CA THR A 132 -13.17 -8.13 -7.95
C THR A 132 -13.10 -6.90 -8.85
N GLY A 133 -12.12 -6.04 -8.58
CA GLY A 133 -11.94 -4.74 -9.22
C GLY A 133 -12.92 -3.67 -8.73
N SER A 134 -12.52 -2.41 -8.79
CA SER A 134 -13.36 -1.28 -8.38
C SER A 134 -13.23 -0.12 -9.35
N THR A 135 -14.31 0.62 -9.56
CA THR A 135 -14.31 1.86 -10.35
C THR A 135 -13.67 3.05 -9.62
N PHE A 136 -13.37 2.90 -8.33
CA PHE A 136 -12.62 3.88 -7.54
C PHE A 136 -11.11 3.64 -7.57
N GLU A 137 -10.68 2.48 -8.06
CA GLU A 137 -9.28 2.08 -8.12
C GLU A 137 -8.69 2.18 -9.53
N GLY A 138 -7.36 2.33 -9.59
CA GLY A 138 -6.65 2.26 -10.87
C GLY A 138 -6.76 0.86 -11.50
N ASN A 139 -6.95 0.79 -12.82
CA ASN A 139 -7.11 -0.48 -13.56
C ASN A 139 -5.89 -0.84 -14.43
N SER A 140 -4.76 -0.16 -14.24
CA SER A 140 -3.57 -0.31 -15.11
C SER A 140 -2.53 -1.30 -14.58
N GLY A 141 -2.58 -1.67 -13.29
CA GLY A 141 -1.59 -2.52 -12.64
C GLY A 141 -0.13 -2.03 -12.75
N SER A 142 0.07 -0.76 -13.12
CA SER A 142 1.37 -0.18 -13.48
C SER A 142 1.79 0.91 -12.49
N GLY A 143 1.79 0.59 -11.20
CA GLY A 143 2.27 1.48 -10.13
C GLY A 143 1.26 2.53 -9.63
N GLY A 144 -0.01 2.15 -9.45
CA GLY A 144 -1.05 2.98 -8.82
C GLY A 144 -1.86 2.20 -7.78
N SER A 145 -2.93 2.79 -7.25
CA SER A 145 -3.73 2.23 -6.14
C SER A 145 -4.57 0.98 -6.51
N GLY A 146 -4.41 0.33 -7.65
CA GLY A 146 -5.30 -0.79 -7.99
C GLY A 146 -4.85 -1.71 -9.10
N PHE A 147 -5.60 -2.79 -9.23
CA PHE A 147 -5.50 -3.80 -10.27
C PHE A 147 -6.82 -3.88 -11.03
N ILE A 148 -6.74 -4.31 -12.29
CA ILE A 148 -7.94 -4.68 -13.03
C ILE A 148 -8.63 -5.86 -12.31
N GLY A 149 -9.97 -5.80 -12.21
CA GLY A 149 -10.75 -6.92 -11.68
C GLY A 149 -10.81 -8.09 -12.63
N ASP A 150 -11.16 -9.25 -12.07
CA ASP A 150 -11.33 -10.53 -12.77
C ASP A 150 -12.80 -11.00 -12.72
N GLY A 151 -13.75 -10.12 -12.39
CA GLY A 151 -15.18 -10.43 -12.34
C GLY A 151 -15.70 -10.94 -10.99
N LEU A 152 -16.68 -11.85 -11.05
CA LEU A 152 -17.48 -12.28 -9.90
C LEU A 152 -17.33 -13.79 -9.66
N TYR A 153 -16.99 -14.16 -8.44
CA TYR A 153 -16.82 -15.54 -7.99
C TYR A 153 -17.89 -15.95 -7.00
N ARG A 154 -18.12 -17.26 -6.91
CA ARG A 154 -18.98 -17.89 -5.94
C ARG A 154 -18.34 -19.13 -5.32
N SER A 155 -18.51 -19.29 -4.02
CA SER A 155 -18.32 -20.54 -3.29
C SER A 155 -19.66 -21.08 -2.80
N VAL A 156 -19.84 -22.40 -2.92
CA VAL A 156 -21.02 -23.15 -2.44
C VAL A 156 -20.67 -24.16 -1.34
N ASP A 157 -19.40 -24.20 -0.91
CA ASP A 157 -18.84 -25.20 -0.01
C ASP A 157 -18.18 -24.59 1.24
N GLY A 158 -18.63 -23.40 1.65
CA GLY A 158 -18.09 -22.68 2.80
C GLY A 158 -16.71 -22.05 2.55
N GLY A 159 -16.31 -21.92 1.28
CA GLY A 159 -15.09 -21.23 0.86
C GLY A 159 -13.90 -22.15 0.63
N ALA A 160 -14.14 -23.47 0.54
CA ALA A 160 -13.10 -24.43 0.18
C ALA A 160 -12.74 -24.35 -1.31
N SER A 161 -13.69 -23.96 -2.18
CA SER A 161 -13.46 -23.70 -3.59
C SER A 161 -14.33 -22.58 -4.13
N PHE A 162 -13.85 -21.91 -5.18
CA PHE A 162 -14.56 -20.80 -5.83
C PHE A 162 -14.68 -21.04 -7.34
N GLU A 163 -15.88 -20.85 -7.87
CA GLU A 163 -16.22 -20.83 -9.28
C GLU A 163 -16.33 -19.38 -9.76
N GLN A 164 -15.68 -19.04 -10.85
CA GLN A 164 -15.84 -17.76 -11.53
C GLN A 164 -17.15 -17.80 -12.35
N LEU A 165 -18.13 -16.96 -11.99
CA LEU A 165 -19.43 -16.91 -12.64
C LEU A 165 -19.43 -15.97 -13.86
N PHE A 166 -18.74 -14.84 -13.71
CA PHE A 166 -18.59 -13.83 -14.74
C PHE A 166 -17.15 -13.34 -14.76
N ASP A 167 -16.64 -13.08 -15.95
CA ASP A 167 -15.21 -12.94 -16.22
C ASP A 167 -14.94 -11.67 -17.05
N ALA A 168 -13.86 -10.96 -16.73
CA ALA A 168 -13.38 -9.76 -17.40
C ALA A 168 -12.28 -10.02 -18.48
N THR A 169 -11.87 -11.28 -18.69
CA THR A 169 -10.61 -11.70 -19.36
C THR A 169 -10.49 -11.44 -20.86
N SER A 170 -11.27 -10.56 -21.47
CA SER A 170 -11.04 -10.17 -22.87
C SER A 170 -9.79 -9.27 -23.01
N ASN A 171 -8.59 -9.83 -22.82
CA ASN A 171 -7.25 -9.21 -22.89
C ASN A 171 -6.93 -8.17 -21.81
N PHE A 172 -7.33 -8.39 -20.55
CA PHE A 172 -7.19 -7.37 -19.50
C PHE A 172 -7.78 -6.02 -19.94
N ASN A 173 -8.97 -6.06 -20.57
CA ASN A 173 -9.62 -4.86 -21.06
C ASN A 173 -10.21 -4.09 -19.88
N PRO A 174 -9.65 -2.93 -19.48
CA PRO A 174 -10.17 -2.15 -18.37
C PRO A 174 -11.58 -1.59 -18.61
N GLY A 175 -12.08 -1.66 -19.86
CA GLY A 175 -13.43 -1.26 -20.22
C GLY A 175 -14.43 -2.43 -20.29
N ASP A 176 -14.07 -3.63 -19.83
CA ASP A 176 -15.03 -4.72 -19.64
C ASP A 176 -15.94 -4.41 -18.45
N ASP A 177 -17.23 -4.71 -18.56
CA ASP A 177 -18.20 -4.43 -17.50
C ASP A 177 -17.88 -5.21 -16.21
N TRP A 178 -17.27 -6.40 -16.33
CA TRP A 178 -16.85 -7.24 -15.20
C TRP A 178 -15.44 -6.92 -14.70
N ALA A 179 -14.72 -5.99 -15.33
CA ALA A 179 -13.42 -5.52 -14.83
C ALA A 179 -13.55 -4.76 -13.49
N THR A 180 -14.77 -4.40 -13.10
CA THR A 180 -15.08 -3.75 -11.83
C THR A 180 -16.39 -4.27 -11.25
N VAL A 181 -16.33 -4.84 -10.04
CA VAL A 181 -17.49 -5.21 -9.23
C VAL A 181 -17.40 -4.46 -7.90
N ASP A 182 -17.98 -3.26 -7.83
CA ASP A 182 -17.81 -2.36 -6.69
C ASP A 182 -18.51 -2.85 -5.41
N LYS A 183 -19.68 -3.51 -5.53
CA LYS A 183 -20.42 -4.00 -4.35
C LYS A 183 -21.25 -5.24 -4.69
N VAL A 184 -21.24 -6.23 -3.81
CA VAL A 184 -22.18 -7.34 -3.78
C VAL A 184 -22.95 -7.33 -2.46
N VAL A 185 -24.27 -7.50 -2.52
CA VAL A 185 -25.14 -7.48 -1.33
C VAL A 185 -26.15 -8.61 -1.42
N ALA A 186 -26.21 -9.46 -0.39
CA ALA A 186 -27.18 -10.55 -0.33
C ALA A 186 -28.61 -9.99 -0.35
N ASP A 187 -29.51 -10.65 -1.09
CA ASP A 187 -30.93 -10.29 -1.06
C ASP A 187 -31.60 -10.97 0.15
N PRO A 188 -32.10 -10.19 1.14
CA PRO A 188 -32.70 -10.76 2.35
C PRO A 188 -34.05 -11.45 2.09
N THR A 189 -34.68 -11.22 0.94
CA THR A 189 -35.96 -11.84 0.60
C THR A 189 -35.83 -13.22 -0.03
N ASN A 190 -34.63 -13.58 -0.50
CA ASN A 190 -34.36 -14.88 -1.10
C ASN A 190 -32.92 -15.32 -0.82
N PRO A 191 -32.72 -16.44 -0.11
CA PRO A 191 -31.39 -16.89 0.32
C PRO A 191 -30.45 -17.31 -0.81
N SER A 192 -30.90 -17.33 -2.07
CA SER A 192 -30.11 -17.71 -3.25
C SER A 192 -30.04 -16.59 -4.29
N ARG A 193 -30.22 -15.34 -3.86
CA ARG A 193 -30.09 -14.15 -4.70
C ARG A 193 -29.07 -13.17 -4.13
N VAL A 194 -28.40 -12.46 -5.02
CA VAL A 194 -27.42 -11.41 -4.70
C VAL A 194 -27.57 -10.25 -5.67
N TRP A 195 -27.56 -9.03 -5.12
CA TRP A 195 -27.46 -7.81 -5.90
C TRP A 195 -25.99 -7.51 -6.20
N VAL A 196 -25.71 -7.10 -7.44
CA VAL A 196 -24.36 -6.86 -7.95
C VAL A 196 -24.30 -5.47 -8.55
N ALA A 197 -23.49 -4.59 -7.96
CA ALA A 197 -23.13 -3.28 -8.51
C ALA A 197 -21.76 -3.40 -9.20
N TYR A 198 -21.73 -3.14 -10.51
CA TYR A 198 -20.59 -3.43 -11.38
C TYR A 198 -20.51 -2.42 -12.55
N GLY A 199 -19.57 -2.62 -13.47
CA GLY A 199 -19.26 -1.70 -14.58
C GLY A 199 -20.46 -1.37 -15.48
N ASN A 200 -21.40 -2.31 -15.69
CA ASN A 200 -22.59 -2.07 -16.51
C ASN A 200 -23.78 -1.48 -15.73
N GLY A 201 -23.70 -1.38 -14.39
CA GLY A 201 -24.80 -0.89 -13.56
C GLY A 201 -25.12 -1.81 -12.38
N LEU A 202 -26.41 -1.99 -12.10
CA LEU A 202 -26.92 -2.83 -11.01
C LEU A 202 -27.71 -4.00 -11.59
N ALA A 203 -27.48 -5.21 -11.08
CA ALA A 203 -28.23 -6.38 -11.46
C ALA A 203 -28.55 -7.28 -10.26
N LEU A 204 -29.63 -8.05 -10.37
CA LEU A 204 -29.98 -9.13 -9.45
C LEU A 204 -29.62 -10.48 -10.07
N TYR A 205 -28.76 -11.24 -9.41
CA TYR A 205 -28.40 -12.59 -9.80
C TYR A 205 -29.20 -13.62 -8.97
N ASP A 206 -29.83 -14.59 -9.63
CA ASP A 206 -30.51 -15.74 -9.00
C ASP A 206 -29.79 -17.04 -9.34
N GLU A 207 -29.23 -17.68 -8.31
CA GLU A 207 -28.44 -18.90 -8.45
C GLU A 207 -29.25 -20.10 -8.95
N ASN A 208 -30.55 -20.14 -8.65
CA ASN A 208 -31.40 -21.26 -9.05
C ASN A 208 -31.64 -21.27 -10.55
N GLY A 209 -31.71 -20.08 -11.16
CA GLY A 209 -31.88 -19.90 -12.59
C GLY A 209 -30.58 -19.68 -13.35
N GLY A 210 -29.51 -19.28 -12.66
CA GLY A 210 -28.28 -18.77 -13.29
C GLY A 210 -28.54 -17.49 -14.09
N THR A 211 -29.51 -16.68 -13.67
CA THR A 211 -30.00 -15.51 -14.42
C THR A 211 -29.57 -14.22 -13.76
N LEU A 212 -29.05 -13.30 -14.57
CA LEU A 212 -28.76 -11.92 -14.20
C LEU A 212 -29.85 -11.01 -14.77
N THR A 213 -30.48 -10.18 -13.94
CA THR A 213 -31.60 -9.30 -14.34
C THR A 213 -31.33 -7.86 -13.93
N ASP A 214 -31.35 -6.96 -14.91
CA ASP A 214 -31.16 -5.53 -14.69
C ASP A 214 -32.51 -4.83 -14.41
N PRO A 215 -32.59 -3.89 -13.44
CA PRO A 215 -33.76 -3.03 -13.29
C PRO A 215 -33.93 -2.10 -14.50
N SER A 216 -35.15 -1.97 -15.03
CA SER A 216 -35.41 -1.22 -16.27
C SER A 216 -35.30 0.31 -16.15
N ASP A 217 -35.39 0.84 -14.92
CA ASP A 217 -35.53 2.28 -14.67
C ASP A 217 -34.19 2.98 -14.37
N LEU A 218 -33.09 2.23 -14.40
CA LEU A 218 -31.77 2.70 -14.01
C LEU A 218 -30.90 3.10 -15.22
N PRO A 219 -29.96 4.04 -15.06
CA PRO A 219 -29.01 4.40 -16.11
C PRO A 219 -28.05 3.25 -16.46
N ASN A 220 -27.66 3.14 -17.73
CA ASN A 220 -26.62 2.20 -18.19
C ASN A 220 -25.21 2.77 -17.96
N THR A 221 -24.85 2.96 -16.69
CA THR A 221 -23.55 3.46 -16.23
C THR A 221 -23.14 2.68 -14.98
N PRO A 222 -21.84 2.64 -14.60
CA PRO A 222 -21.42 1.89 -13.43
C PRO A 222 -22.21 2.22 -12.17
N CYS A 223 -22.63 1.18 -11.45
CA CYS A 223 -23.18 1.33 -10.10
C CYS A 223 -22.05 1.14 -9.10
N ARG A 224 -21.86 2.10 -8.19
CA ARG A 224 -20.65 2.17 -7.36
C ARG A 224 -20.88 1.96 -5.86
N ALA A 225 -22.09 2.23 -5.40
CA ALA A 225 -22.49 2.00 -4.01
C ALA A 225 -23.90 1.43 -4.00
N LEU A 226 -24.14 0.49 -3.09
CA LEU A 226 -25.37 -0.29 -3.02
C LEU A 226 -25.62 -0.70 -1.56
N GLU A 227 -26.84 -0.47 -1.08
CA GLU A 227 -27.30 -0.92 0.23
C GLU A 227 -28.74 -1.45 0.16
N VAL A 228 -29.02 -2.53 0.89
CA VAL A 228 -30.33 -3.19 0.92
C VAL A 228 -30.80 -3.31 2.37
N SER A 229 -32.03 -2.86 2.66
CA SER A 229 -32.58 -2.96 4.02
C SER A 229 -32.72 -4.42 4.45
N THR A 230 -32.70 -4.69 5.76
CA THR A 230 -32.79 -6.06 6.32
C THR A 230 -34.07 -6.80 5.94
N ASP A 231 -35.14 -6.08 5.60
CA ASP A 231 -36.39 -6.64 5.08
C ASP A 231 -36.45 -6.71 3.54
N GLY A 232 -35.45 -6.17 2.85
CA GLY A 232 -35.32 -6.08 1.40
C GLY A 232 -36.26 -5.09 0.73
N SER A 233 -37.13 -4.40 1.50
CA SER A 233 -38.11 -3.47 0.95
C SER A 233 -37.46 -2.25 0.30
N THR A 234 -36.29 -1.84 0.80
CA THR A 234 -35.61 -0.61 0.42
C THR A 234 -34.22 -0.90 -0.12
N ILE A 235 -33.91 -0.31 -1.29
CA ILE A 235 -32.59 -0.43 -1.92
C ILE A 235 -32.10 0.96 -2.27
N LEU A 236 -30.89 1.31 -1.84
CA LEU A 236 -30.18 2.53 -2.24
C LEU A 236 -29.08 2.17 -3.22
N ALA A 237 -28.97 2.91 -4.32
CA ALA A 237 -27.95 2.67 -5.34
C ALA A 237 -27.37 3.99 -5.88
N ASN A 238 -26.06 4.01 -6.14
CA ASN A 238 -25.37 5.13 -6.77
C ASN A 238 -25.04 4.84 -8.23
N PHE A 239 -25.38 5.78 -9.12
CA PHE A 239 -25.04 5.76 -10.54
C PHE A 239 -24.36 7.07 -10.92
N GLY A 240 -23.04 7.04 -11.13
CA GLY A 240 -22.23 8.24 -11.32
C GLY A 240 -22.37 9.21 -10.15
N THR A 241 -23.03 10.36 -10.35
CA THR A 241 -23.23 11.38 -9.31
C THR A 241 -24.64 11.35 -8.70
N GLN A 242 -25.45 10.36 -9.08
CA GLN A 242 -26.88 10.29 -8.75
C GLN A 242 -27.15 9.19 -7.72
N GLY A 243 -28.02 9.49 -6.75
CA GLY A 243 -28.58 8.50 -5.83
C GLY A 243 -29.97 8.07 -6.28
N TRP A 244 -30.26 6.77 -6.18
CA TRP A 244 -31.53 6.16 -6.53
C TRP A 244 -32.04 5.33 -5.36
N ILE A 245 -33.36 5.25 -5.22
CA ILE A 245 -34.01 4.45 -4.18
C ILE A 245 -35.16 3.61 -4.75
N SER A 246 -35.20 2.33 -4.39
CA SER A 246 -36.39 1.48 -4.50
C SER A 246 -37.03 1.33 -3.13
N ARG A 247 -38.36 1.22 -3.09
CA ARG A 247 -39.18 0.91 -1.90
C ARG A 247 -40.13 -0.27 -2.13
N ASP A 248 -39.82 -1.06 -3.15
CA ASP A 248 -40.66 -2.14 -3.67
C ASP A 248 -39.81 -3.35 -4.09
N PHE A 249 -38.79 -3.66 -3.28
CA PHE A 249 -37.91 -4.83 -3.47
C PHE A 249 -37.14 -4.82 -4.80
N GLY A 250 -36.80 -3.63 -5.30
CA GLY A 250 -36.08 -3.44 -6.56
C GLY A 250 -36.94 -3.50 -7.82
N ALA A 251 -38.28 -3.50 -7.68
CA ALA A 251 -39.17 -3.53 -8.85
C ALA A 251 -39.19 -2.20 -9.61
N SER A 252 -39.03 -1.06 -8.93
CA SER A 252 -38.85 0.26 -9.54
C SER A 252 -37.89 1.13 -8.74
N PHE A 253 -37.22 2.06 -9.42
CA PHE A 253 -36.27 2.99 -8.81
C PHE A 253 -36.65 4.44 -9.09
N VAL A 254 -36.51 5.28 -8.07
CA VAL A 254 -36.74 6.73 -8.16
C VAL A 254 -35.45 7.47 -7.86
N GLN A 255 -35.08 8.40 -8.73
CA GLN A 255 -33.92 9.27 -8.51
C GLN A 255 -34.20 10.21 -7.33
N MET A 256 -33.27 10.25 -6.37
CA MET A 256 -33.28 11.20 -5.27
C MET A 256 -32.60 12.50 -5.69
N THR A 257 -33.18 13.65 -5.34
CA THR A 257 -32.65 14.97 -5.71
C THR A 257 -32.92 16.01 -4.64
N SER A 258 -32.11 17.06 -4.60
CA SER A 258 -32.31 18.18 -3.69
C SER A 258 -33.70 18.82 -3.81
N GLY A 259 -34.23 18.93 -5.03
CA GLY A 259 -35.55 19.52 -5.30
C GLY A 259 -36.73 18.61 -4.95
N ALA A 260 -36.56 17.29 -5.00
CA ALA A 260 -37.62 16.33 -4.73
C ALA A 260 -37.74 15.96 -3.24
N ASN A 261 -36.61 15.65 -2.61
CA ASN A 261 -36.59 15.09 -1.25
C ASN A 261 -35.43 15.61 -0.39
N GLY A 262 -34.74 16.69 -0.78
CA GLY A 262 -33.65 17.25 0.02
C GLY A 262 -32.34 16.45 -0.02
N PHE A 263 -32.25 15.44 -0.89
CA PHE A 263 -31.06 14.62 -1.09
C PHE A 263 -29.87 15.48 -1.59
N PRO A 264 -28.60 15.06 -1.37
CA PRO A 264 -27.42 15.70 -1.96
C PRO A 264 -27.63 16.18 -3.40
N GLY A 265 -27.25 17.44 -3.67
CA GLY A 265 -27.45 18.13 -4.94
C GLY A 265 -26.30 17.93 -5.94
N SER A 266 -26.04 18.94 -6.79
CA SER A 266 -24.95 18.92 -7.78
C SER A 266 -23.55 18.88 -7.15
N SER A 267 -22.53 18.54 -7.96
CA SER A 267 -21.10 18.56 -7.61
C SER A 267 -20.59 17.40 -6.74
N ILE A 268 -21.31 16.28 -6.74
CA ILE A 268 -20.90 15.05 -6.06
C ILE A 268 -20.00 14.22 -6.98
N GLY A 269 -18.89 13.71 -6.45
CA GLY A 269 -17.96 12.79 -7.13
C GLY A 269 -18.08 11.34 -6.65
N ARG A 270 -18.42 11.12 -5.38
CA ARG A 270 -18.66 9.79 -4.77
C ARG A 270 -19.79 9.89 -3.74
N LEU A 271 -20.63 8.85 -3.71
CA LEU A 271 -21.70 8.67 -2.72
C LEU A 271 -21.56 7.28 -2.11
N GLU A 272 -21.77 7.22 -0.80
CA GLU A 272 -21.88 5.99 -0.05
C GLU A 272 -23.16 6.04 0.79
N PHE A 273 -23.70 4.86 1.08
CA PHE A 273 -24.96 4.71 1.79
C PHE A 273 -24.81 3.81 3.02
N ALA A 274 -25.73 3.97 3.96
CA ALA A 274 -26.00 2.96 4.98
C ALA A 274 -27.49 2.97 5.32
N ILE A 275 -28.08 1.80 5.52
CA ILE A 275 -29.44 1.63 6.02
C ILE A 275 -29.34 0.99 7.42
N SER A 276 -30.15 1.47 8.36
CA SER A 276 -30.17 0.88 9.69
C SER A 276 -30.62 -0.59 9.63
N PRO A 277 -29.89 -1.53 10.27
CA PRO A 277 -30.32 -2.91 10.34
C PRO A 277 -31.58 -3.08 11.19
N ASP A 278 -31.87 -2.13 12.09
CA ASP A 278 -32.98 -2.19 13.04
C ASP A 278 -34.28 -1.57 12.52
N ASP A 279 -34.19 -0.55 11.66
CA ASP A 279 -35.35 0.20 11.17
C ASP A 279 -35.06 0.84 9.80
N PRO A 280 -35.66 0.36 8.69
CA PRO A 280 -35.41 0.87 7.35
C PRO A 280 -35.88 2.32 7.13
N ASN A 281 -36.56 2.94 8.10
CA ASN A 281 -36.82 4.37 8.05
C ASN A 281 -35.54 5.20 8.20
N TYR A 282 -34.55 4.69 8.93
CA TYR A 282 -33.28 5.36 9.18
C TYR A 282 -32.25 4.97 8.14
N MET A 283 -31.82 5.94 7.35
CA MET A 283 -30.81 5.74 6.31
C MET A 283 -29.96 6.98 6.13
N TYR A 284 -28.74 6.77 5.63
CA TYR A 284 -27.69 7.77 5.61
C TYR A 284 -26.98 7.77 4.27
N ALA A 285 -26.47 8.94 3.88
CA ALA A 285 -25.65 9.13 2.70
C ALA A 285 -24.47 10.04 3.03
N MET A 286 -23.25 9.62 2.71
CA MET A 286 -22.04 10.45 2.78
C MET A 286 -21.56 10.77 1.38
N ALA A 287 -21.26 12.04 1.12
CA ALA A 287 -20.92 12.50 -0.21
C ALA A 287 -19.59 13.27 -0.26
N ALA A 288 -18.74 12.91 -1.22
CA ALA A 288 -17.53 13.65 -1.56
C ALA A 288 -17.70 14.39 -2.88
N SER A 289 -16.97 15.47 -3.07
CA SER A 289 -17.05 16.33 -4.24
C SER A 289 -16.33 15.70 -5.45
N GLY A 290 -16.43 16.36 -6.61
CA GLY A 290 -15.56 16.04 -7.75
C GLY A 290 -14.05 16.19 -7.47
N GLY A 291 -13.65 17.00 -6.49
CA GLY A 291 -12.28 17.12 -5.99
C GLY A 291 -11.98 16.26 -4.77
N GLY A 292 -12.94 15.45 -4.31
CA GLY A 292 -12.79 14.57 -3.15
C GLY A 292 -12.98 15.22 -1.77
N GLN A 293 -13.26 16.54 -1.70
CA GLN A 293 -13.63 17.17 -0.43
C GLN A 293 -14.97 16.65 0.09
N MET A 294 -15.15 16.66 1.40
CA MET A 294 -16.42 16.29 1.99
C MET A 294 -17.49 17.32 1.64
N THR A 295 -18.61 16.85 1.08
CA THR A 295 -19.77 17.71 0.80
C THR A 295 -20.88 17.53 1.80
N GLY A 296 -20.84 16.49 2.65
CA GLY A 296 -21.67 16.36 3.83
C GLY A 296 -22.11 14.93 4.14
N VAL A 297 -22.89 14.81 5.21
CA VAL A 297 -23.66 13.62 5.56
C VAL A 297 -25.13 14.00 5.63
N TRP A 298 -25.97 13.21 4.99
CA TRP A 298 -27.41 13.36 4.98
C TRP A 298 -28.05 12.15 5.65
N ALA A 299 -29.19 12.38 6.27
CA ALA A 299 -29.97 11.33 6.89
C ALA A 299 -31.46 11.48 6.56
N SER A 300 -32.13 10.35 6.49
CA SER A 300 -33.58 10.23 6.47
C SER A 300 -34.03 9.40 7.66
N SER A 301 -35.23 9.73 8.18
CA SER A 301 -35.93 8.99 9.24
C SER A 301 -37.36 8.61 8.79
N ASP A 302 -37.60 8.63 7.48
CA ASP A 302 -38.89 8.40 6.83
C ASP A 302 -38.73 7.58 5.53
N GLN A 303 -37.79 6.64 5.53
CA GLN A 303 -37.53 5.73 4.42
C GLN A 303 -37.13 6.47 3.12
N GLY A 304 -36.34 7.55 3.26
CA GLY A 304 -35.82 8.36 2.16
C GLY A 304 -36.83 9.31 1.51
N LEU A 305 -38.02 9.48 2.10
CA LEU A 305 -39.03 10.42 1.60
C LEU A 305 -38.57 11.87 1.77
N SER A 306 -37.81 12.14 2.82
CA SER A 306 -37.06 13.37 3.04
C SER A 306 -35.66 13.10 3.58
N TRP A 307 -34.70 13.91 3.12
CA TRP A 307 -33.31 13.87 3.52
C TRP A 307 -32.88 15.22 4.07
N ASN A 308 -32.17 15.18 5.19
CA ASN A 308 -31.65 16.37 5.86
C ASN A 308 -30.13 16.22 6.00
N ARG A 309 -29.38 17.27 5.66
CA ARG A 309 -27.94 17.30 5.91
C ARG A 309 -27.71 17.44 7.41
N ILE A 310 -27.15 16.41 8.05
CA ILE A 310 -26.85 16.38 9.49
C ILE A 310 -25.44 16.88 9.78
N TRP A 311 -24.55 16.89 8.78
CA TRP A 311 -23.17 17.37 8.96
C TRP A 311 -22.55 17.86 7.64
N PRO A 312 -21.73 18.95 7.65
CA PRO A 312 -21.72 20.04 8.62
C PRO A 312 -23.04 20.80 8.70
N ALA A 313 -23.39 21.26 9.91
CA ALA A 313 -24.45 22.23 10.12
C ALA A 313 -23.89 23.64 9.82
N GLY A 314 -24.07 24.12 8.59
CA GLY A 314 -23.52 25.40 8.13
C GLY A 314 -22.27 25.21 7.27
N PHE A 315 -22.18 26.00 6.20
CA PHE A 315 -21.08 25.93 5.25
C PHE A 315 -19.84 26.63 5.82
N GLY A 316 -18.66 26.00 5.71
CA GLY A 316 -17.41 26.74 5.76
C GLY A 316 -17.27 27.65 4.54
N THR A 317 -16.41 28.66 4.64
CA THR A 317 -16.03 29.53 3.50
C THR A 317 -15.58 28.65 2.33
N ASN A 318 -16.32 28.69 1.22
CA ASN A 318 -16.10 27.94 -0.04
C ASN A 318 -16.79 26.56 -0.16
N GLY A 319 -17.72 26.20 0.72
CA GLY A 319 -18.56 25.01 0.55
C GLY A 319 -18.00 23.69 1.08
N VAL A 320 -16.79 23.74 1.66
CA VAL A 320 -16.18 22.65 2.45
C VAL A 320 -16.59 22.81 3.93
N PRO A 321 -16.87 21.73 4.68
CA PRO A 321 -17.04 21.78 6.13
C PRO A 321 -15.84 22.40 6.86
N GLU A 322 -16.06 22.92 8.07
CA GLU A 322 -14.95 23.25 8.99
C GLU A 322 -14.18 22.01 9.44
N LEU A 323 -14.85 20.85 9.45
CA LEU A 323 -14.26 19.54 9.72
C LEU A 323 -14.49 18.62 8.50
N ASP A 324 -13.47 18.48 7.66
CA ASP A 324 -13.43 17.53 6.55
C ASP A 324 -12.65 16.28 6.98
N ILE A 325 -13.32 15.13 7.08
CA ILE A 325 -12.66 13.88 7.50
C ILE A 325 -11.92 13.16 6.37
N PHE A 326 -12.00 13.69 5.14
CA PHE A 326 -11.19 13.23 4.02
C PHE A 326 -9.81 13.91 3.96
N GLY A 327 -9.45 14.69 4.98
CA GLY A 327 -8.11 15.29 5.12
C GLY A 327 -7.82 16.44 4.16
N ASP A 328 -6.66 17.06 4.33
CA ASP A 328 -6.22 18.23 3.54
C ASP A 328 -5.97 17.90 2.05
N ASN A 329 -5.70 16.64 1.76
CA ASN A 329 -5.53 16.09 0.41
C ASN A 329 -6.87 15.69 -0.26
N SER A 330 -8.01 15.87 0.42
CA SER A 330 -9.36 15.67 -0.16
C SER A 330 -9.60 14.23 -0.65
N GLN A 331 -9.41 13.24 0.21
CA GLN A 331 -9.41 11.82 -0.14
C GLN A 331 -10.78 11.16 -0.35
N GLY A 332 -11.92 11.86 -0.29
CA GLY A 332 -13.25 11.21 -0.26
C GLY A 332 -13.68 10.46 -1.53
N ARG A 333 -12.80 10.38 -2.54
CA ARG A 333 -12.91 9.46 -3.68
C ARG A 333 -12.26 8.10 -3.41
N TYR A 334 -11.29 8.05 -2.52
CA TYR A 334 -10.50 6.92 -2.07
C TYR A 334 -11.13 6.28 -0.82
N ASP A 335 -11.30 7.05 0.26
CA ASP A 335 -11.78 6.59 1.56
C ASP A 335 -13.11 7.26 1.95
N ASN A 336 -14.22 6.58 1.65
CA ASN A 336 -15.54 7.06 1.99
C ASN A 336 -16.36 5.84 2.40
N VAL A 337 -16.72 5.78 3.68
CA VAL A 337 -17.54 4.69 4.21
C VAL A 337 -18.36 5.17 5.40
N LEU A 338 -19.55 4.61 5.55
CA LEU A 338 -20.38 4.80 6.72
C LEU A 338 -21.13 3.52 7.06
N ALA A 339 -21.39 3.31 8.34
CA ALA A 339 -22.17 2.19 8.83
C ALA A 339 -23.08 2.64 9.99
N VAL A 340 -24.30 2.08 10.06
CA VAL A 340 -25.21 2.33 11.19
C VAL A 340 -24.83 1.41 12.34
N VAL A 341 -24.78 1.96 13.56
CA VAL A 341 -24.46 1.19 14.76
C VAL A 341 -25.67 0.32 15.15
N PRO A 342 -25.56 -1.02 15.18
CA PRO A 342 -26.69 -1.87 15.52
C PRO A 342 -27.27 -1.58 16.92
N GLY A 343 -28.59 -1.59 17.02
CA GLY A 343 -29.37 -1.19 18.20
C GLY A 343 -29.48 0.32 18.40
N GLN A 344 -28.87 1.14 17.53
CA GLN A 344 -28.87 2.61 17.59
C GLN A 344 -29.13 3.18 16.18
N PRO A 345 -30.38 3.08 15.66
CA PRO A 345 -30.71 3.46 14.28
C PRO A 345 -30.40 4.93 13.95
N ASP A 346 -30.30 5.80 14.95
CA ASP A 346 -29.98 7.22 14.82
C ASP A 346 -28.48 7.55 14.86
N ARG A 347 -27.59 6.54 15.01
CA ARG A 347 -26.15 6.69 15.18
C ARG A 347 -25.38 5.96 14.08
N ILE A 348 -24.36 6.63 13.56
CA ILE A 348 -23.48 6.11 12.51
C ILE A 348 -22.01 6.24 12.89
N TRP A 349 -21.20 5.36 12.31
CA TRP A 349 -19.76 5.53 12.17
C TRP A 349 -19.44 6.00 10.76
N LEU A 350 -18.40 6.82 10.65
CA LEU A 350 -17.99 7.53 9.45
C LEU A 350 -16.48 7.33 9.28
N GLY A 351 -16.08 6.76 8.15
CA GLY A 351 -14.69 6.56 7.77
C GLY A 351 -14.29 7.45 6.60
N GLY A 352 -13.15 8.10 6.76
CA GLY A 352 -12.34 8.72 5.72
C GLY A 352 -10.87 8.53 6.12
N VAL A 353 -10.05 9.57 6.08
CA VAL A 353 -8.68 9.52 6.60
C VAL A 353 -8.67 9.18 8.10
N THR A 354 -9.77 9.51 8.79
CA THR A 354 -9.95 9.24 10.22
C THR A 354 -11.34 8.65 10.51
N LEU A 355 -11.48 7.98 11.66
CA LEU A 355 -12.71 7.33 12.10
C LEU A 355 -13.52 8.19 13.08
N TRP A 356 -14.79 8.42 12.77
CA TRP A 356 -15.71 9.29 13.51
C TRP A 356 -17.06 8.63 13.78
N THR A 357 -17.82 9.20 14.71
CA THR A 357 -19.22 8.85 14.95
C THR A 357 -20.06 10.11 15.05
N THR A 358 -21.32 10.03 14.63
CA THR A 358 -22.32 11.07 14.86
C THR A 358 -23.71 10.46 14.98
N SER A 359 -24.68 11.28 15.35
CA SER A 359 -26.11 10.94 15.37
C SER A 359 -26.93 12.07 14.76
N LEU A 360 -28.21 11.83 14.46
CA LEU A 360 -29.10 12.82 13.82
C LEU A 360 -29.07 14.22 14.44
N ASN A 361 -28.86 14.31 15.76
CA ASN A 361 -28.89 15.57 16.52
C ASN A 361 -27.61 15.84 17.32
N SER A 362 -26.50 15.17 16.97
CA SER A 362 -25.23 15.31 17.69
C SER A 362 -24.13 15.87 16.78
N GLN A 363 -23.16 16.54 17.38
CA GLN A 363 -21.94 16.89 16.66
C GLN A 363 -21.07 15.64 16.46
N PRO A 364 -20.31 15.56 15.35
CA PRO A 364 -19.40 14.45 15.13
C PRO A 364 -18.31 14.41 16.21
N VAL A 365 -17.92 13.20 16.60
CA VAL A 365 -16.85 12.93 17.58
C VAL A 365 -15.90 11.90 16.97
N GLN A 366 -14.59 12.16 17.07
CA GLN A 366 -13.57 11.23 16.61
C GLN A 366 -13.55 10.01 17.53
N LEU A 367 -13.65 8.81 16.94
CA LEU A 367 -13.61 7.54 17.69
C LEU A 367 -12.17 7.08 17.94
N ALA A 368 -11.28 7.28 16.96
CA ALA A 368 -9.90 6.84 17.03
C ALA A 368 -8.96 7.81 16.32
N LEU A 369 -7.73 7.90 16.84
CA LEU A 369 -6.64 8.62 16.19
C LEU A 369 -6.22 7.86 14.91
N GLY A 370 -5.96 8.59 13.83
CA GLY A 370 -5.55 8.05 12.52
C GLY A 370 -4.07 7.67 12.40
N PHE A 371 -3.38 7.47 13.53
CA PHE A 371 -1.98 7.05 13.54
C PHE A 371 -1.83 6.02 14.65
N ASP A 372 -1.59 4.77 14.29
CA ASP A 372 -1.41 3.71 15.27
C ASP A 372 0.07 3.46 15.57
N PHE A 373 0.29 2.77 16.67
CA PHE A 373 1.61 2.35 17.13
C PHE A 373 1.41 1.23 18.15
N PRO A 374 2.43 0.39 18.39
CA PRO A 374 2.32 -0.70 19.34
C PRO A 374 1.79 -0.25 20.72
N GLY A 375 0.66 -0.84 21.13
CA GLY A 375 0.02 -0.57 22.42
C GLY A 375 -1.00 0.57 22.43
N CYS A 376 -1.31 1.21 21.29
CA CYS A 376 -2.42 2.16 21.23
C CYS A 376 -3.77 1.44 21.15
N PHE A 377 -4.63 1.65 22.15
CA PHE A 377 -6.00 1.10 22.19
C PHE A 377 -7.08 2.09 21.75
N SER A 378 -6.69 3.26 21.27
CA SER A 378 -7.58 4.34 20.80
C SER A 378 -7.15 4.86 19.43
N CYS A 379 -6.47 4.01 18.66
CA CYS A 379 -5.96 4.31 17.34
C CYS A 379 -6.50 3.28 16.36
N VAL A 380 -6.78 3.75 15.15
CA VAL A 380 -7.06 2.95 13.96
C VAL A 380 -6.22 3.60 12.88
N HIS A 381 -5.52 2.80 12.08
CA HIS A 381 -4.73 3.35 10.98
C HIS A 381 -5.60 4.23 10.07
N ALA A 382 -4.99 5.23 9.44
CA ALA A 382 -5.66 6.12 8.51
C ALA A 382 -6.27 5.37 7.29
N ASP A 383 -7.12 6.10 6.56
CA ASP A 383 -7.74 5.70 5.29
C ASP A 383 -8.67 4.49 5.47
N ILE A 384 -9.87 4.77 6.00
CA ILE A 384 -10.87 3.75 6.32
C ILE A 384 -11.69 3.39 5.08
N HIS A 385 -11.72 2.09 4.73
CA HIS A 385 -12.38 1.57 3.53
C HIS A 385 -13.64 0.76 3.79
N ASP A 386 -13.74 0.11 4.95
CA ASP A 386 -14.93 -0.66 5.32
C ASP A 386 -15.19 -0.64 6.84
N ILE A 387 -16.46 -0.70 7.24
CA ILE A 387 -16.89 -0.79 8.63
C ILE A 387 -18.02 -1.81 8.70
N THR A 388 -17.80 -2.90 9.42
CA THR A 388 -18.83 -3.91 9.65
C THR A 388 -18.98 -4.24 11.13
N PHE A 389 -20.19 -4.64 11.52
CA PHE A 389 -20.51 -5.05 12.87
C PHE A 389 -20.84 -6.54 12.90
N ALA A 390 -20.41 -7.22 13.96
CA ALA A 390 -20.88 -8.56 14.24
C ALA A 390 -22.40 -8.54 14.55
N PRO A 391 -23.11 -9.68 14.41
CA PRO A 391 -24.54 -9.78 14.69
C PRO A 391 -24.96 -9.37 16.11
N ASP A 392 -24.04 -9.41 17.08
CA ASP A 392 -24.30 -8.97 18.45
C ASP A 392 -24.29 -7.43 18.61
N GLY A 393 -23.84 -6.72 17.58
CA GLY A 393 -23.65 -5.27 17.56
C GLY A 393 -22.56 -4.77 18.50
N GLN A 394 -21.84 -5.62 19.24
CA GLN A 394 -20.76 -5.22 20.15
C GLN A 394 -19.42 -5.17 19.45
N PHE A 395 -19.12 -6.20 18.66
CA PHE A 395 -17.91 -6.27 17.88
C PHE A 395 -18.04 -5.46 16.59
N ALA A 396 -17.04 -4.63 16.32
CA ALA A 396 -16.89 -3.91 15.07
C ALA A 396 -15.52 -4.23 14.46
N TYR A 397 -15.48 -4.31 13.14
CA TYR A 397 -14.27 -4.52 12.35
C TYR A 397 -14.15 -3.33 11.40
N VAL A 398 -13.00 -2.68 11.44
CA VAL A 398 -12.68 -1.51 10.64
C VAL A 398 -11.53 -1.87 9.73
N ALA A 399 -11.76 -1.81 8.42
CA ALA A 399 -10.76 -2.05 7.39
C ALA A 399 -10.16 -0.73 6.92
N CYS A 400 -8.84 -0.72 6.70
CA CYS A 400 -8.08 0.46 6.33
C CYS A 400 -6.75 0.07 5.64
N ASP A 401 -5.90 1.06 5.34
CA ASP A 401 -4.59 0.84 4.70
C ASP A 401 -3.59 0.11 5.62
N GLY A 402 -3.86 0.07 6.93
CA GLY A 402 -3.10 -0.70 7.93
C GLY A 402 -3.62 -2.11 8.23
N GLY A 403 -4.64 -2.59 7.50
CA GLY A 403 -5.30 -3.88 7.75
C GLY A 403 -6.61 -3.75 8.49
N ILE A 404 -6.83 -4.62 9.48
CA ILE A 404 -8.10 -4.73 10.21
C ILE A 404 -7.92 -4.36 11.68
N TYR A 405 -8.79 -3.49 12.17
CA TYR A 405 -8.88 -3.11 13.58
C TYR A 405 -10.19 -3.63 14.16
N VAL A 406 -10.11 -4.24 15.33
CA VAL A 406 -11.27 -4.79 16.05
C VAL A 406 -11.59 -3.91 17.23
N SER A 407 -12.87 -3.59 17.38
CA SER A 407 -13.42 -3.05 18.62
C SER A 407 -14.38 -4.05 19.25
N PRO A 408 -14.12 -4.56 20.46
CA PRO A 408 -14.99 -5.53 21.13
C PRO A 408 -16.16 -4.86 21.89
N ASN A 409 -16.28 -3.53 21.84
CA ASN A 409 -17.14 -2.75 22.72
C ASN A 409 -17.65 -1.46 22.07
N GLN A 410 -18.05 -1.55 20.79
CA GLN A 410 -18.60 -0.43 20.02
C GLN A 410 -17.76 0.85 20.08
N GLY A 411 -16.46 0.71 19.85
CA GLY A 411 -15.54 1.82 19.61
C GLY A 411 -14.98 2.47 20.87
N GLN A 412 -15.07 1.83 22.05
CA GLN A 412 -14.37 2.33 23.24
C GLN A 412 -12.87 1.99 23.21
N VAL A 413 -12.52 0.84 22.65
CA VAL A 413 -11.13 0.45 22.37
C VAL A 413 -11.01 -0.18 21.00
N PHE A 414 -9.83 -0.07 20.40
CA PHE A 414 -9.45 -0.68 19.13
C PHE A 414 -8.11 -1.41 19.28
N TYR A 415 -7.90 -2.47 18.51
CA TYR A 415 -6.58 -3.11 18.36
C TYR A 415 -6.44 -3.69 16.97
N ALA A 416 -5.21 -3.68 16.43
CA ALA A 416 -4.89 -4.30 15.15
C ALA A 416 -5.01 -5.83 15.23
N ALA A 417 -5.55 -6.42 14.18
CA ALA A 417 -5.91 -7.83 14.10
C ALA A 417 -5.34 -8.45 12.80
N ASN A 418 -4.02 -8.32 12.62
CA ASN A 418 -3.35 -8.58 11.33
C ASN A 418 -2.47 -9.85 11.31
N ARG A 419 -2.64 -10.78 12.25
CA ARG A 419 -1.79 -11.98 12.29
C ARG A 419 -2.07 -12.93 11.14
N PHE A 420 -1.03 -13.30 10.40
CA PHE A 420 -1.04 -14.06 9.15
C PHE A 420 -1.85 -13.40 8.02
N LEU A 421 -2.02 -12.08 8.10
CA LEU A 421 -2.66 -11.26 7.06
C LEU A 421 -1.58 -10.65 6.16
N ASN A 422 -0.87 -11.50 5.41
CA ASN A 422 0.30 -11.13 4.61
C ASN A 422 -0.09 -10.35 3.34
N ILE A 423 -0.45 -9.07 3.50
CA ILE A 423 -0.93 -8.19 2.42
C ILE A 423 -0.18 -6.86 2.33
N THR A 424 0.89 -6.70 3.11
CA THR A 424 1.71 -5.50 3.14
C THR A 424 2.27 -5.16 1.76
N GLN A 425 2.15 -3.90 1.36
CA GLN A 425 2.51 -3.43 0.02
C GLN A 425 3.91 -2.84 0.00
N PHE A 426 4.89 -3.62 -0.44
CA PHE A 426 6.29 -3.16 -0.53
C PHE A 426 6.55 -2.34 -1.78
N TYR A 427 7.15 -1.16 -1.60
CA TYR A 427 7.77 -0.39 -2.68
C TYR A 427 9.17 -0.90 -3.01
N SER A 428 9.92 -1.29 -1.98
CA SER A 428 11.33 -1.69 -2.10
C SER A 428 11.72 -2.67 -1.01
N LEU A 429 12.77 -3.45 -1.27
CA LEU A 429 13.29 -4.49 -0.36
C LEU A 429 14.82 -4.46 -0.35
N ALA A 430 15.38 -4.64 0.83
CA ALA A 430 16.79 -4.94 1.08
C ALA A 430 16.91 -6.17 1.99
N PHE A 431 18.04 -6.86 1.93
CA PHE A 431 18.27 -8.07 2.69
C PHE A 431 19.69 -8.11 3.25
N SER A 432 19.87 -8.80 4.36
CA SER A 432 21.19 -9.04 4.96
C SER A 432 21.78 -10.38 4.49
N PRO A 433 23.10 -10.61 4.65
CA PRO A 433 23.74 -11.90 4.34
C PRO A 433 23.19 -13.09 5.15
N LYS A 434 22.43 -12.81 6.22
CA LYS A 434 21.84 -13.81 7.12
C LYS A 434 20.33 -13.97 6.93
N GLY A 435 19.77 -13.42 5.84
CA GLY A 435 18.37 -13.60 5.48
C GLY A 435 17.37 -12.65 6.14
N LYS A 436 17.82 -11.74 7.04
CA LYS A 436 16.96 -10.66 7.54
C LYS A 436 16.56 -9.72 6.41
N VAL A 437 15.34 -9.20 6.44
CA VAL A 437 14.76 -8.37 5.37
C VAL A 437 14.36 -7.02 5.94
N LEU A 438 14.58 -5.96 5.18
CA LEU A 438 14.09 -4.61 5.42
C LEU A 438 13.31 -4.20 4.18
N GLY A 439 12.18 -3.53 4.33
CA GLY A 439 11.41 -3.08 3.18
C GLY A 439 10.61 -1.83 3.47
N GLY A 440 10.64 -0.89 2.55
CA GLY A 440 9.76 0.26 2.57
C GLY A 440 8.38 -0.14 2.03
N THR A 441 7.33 0.25 2.75
CA THR A 441 5.95 -0.12 2.48
C THR A 441 5.07 1.11 2.31
N GLN A 442 4.00 0.94 1.54
CA GLN A 442 2.93 1.92 1.45
C GLN A 442 2.18 2.01 2.79
N ASP A 443 2.04 3.24 3.30
CA ASP A 443 1.30 3.68 4.49
C ASP A 443 1.78 3.09 5.84
N ASN A 444 2.47 1.95 5.81
CA ASN A 444 2.87 1.15 6.96
C ASN A 444 4.38 1.29 7.26
N GLY A 445 5.04 2.35 6.80
CA GLY A 445 6.42 2.63 7.14
C GLY A 445 7.44 1.71 6.49
N THR A 446 8.62 1.63 7.10
CA THR A 446 9.67 0.67 6.76
C THR A 446 9.65 -0.48 7.77
N GLN A 447 9.45 -1.69 7.27
CA GLN A 447 9.33 -2.91 8.05
C GLN A 447 10.62 -3.71 8.04
N TYR A 448 11.06 -4.15 9.21
CA TYR A 448 12.26 -4.98 9.39
C TYR A 448 11.90 -6.33 9.99
N ILE A 449 12.27 -7.41 9.31
CA ILE A 449 12.10 -8.80 9.74
C ILE A 449 13.44 -9.32 10.26
N PRO A 450 13.64 -9.35 11.59
CA PRO A 450 14.93 -9.70 12.18
C PRO A 450 15.20 -11.21 12.24
N LEU A 451 14.25 -12.06 11.82
CA LEU A 451 14.24 -13.52 11.97
C LEU A 451 14.32 -14.02 13.43
N THR A 452 14.04 -13.13 14.36
CA THR A 452 14.06 -13.36 15.81
C THR A 452 12.84 -12.72 16.47
N GLY A 453 11.76 -12.58 15.69
CA GLY A 453 10.48 -12.06 16.15
C GLY A 453 9.93 -12.82 17.36
N GLY A 454 8.94 -12.24 18.01
CA GLY A 454 8.37 -12.73 19.25
C GLY A 454 7.65 -14.06 19.05
N THR A 455 6.55 -14.05 18.30
CA THR A 455 5.72 -15.26 18.09
C THR A 455 6.21 -16.11 16.93
N THR A 456 6.70 -15.49 15.85
CA THR A 456 7.20 -16.17 14.64
C THR A 456 8.51 -15.54 14.18
N ALA A 457 9.20 -16.20 13.24
CA ALA A 457 10.41 -15.65 12.63
C ALA A 457 10.10 -14.54 11.60
N GLU A 458 8.87 -14.46 11.12
CA GLU A 458 8.41 -13.57 10.05
C GLU A 458 7.79 -12.27 10.59
N GLU A 459 7.65 -12.14 11.91
CA GLU A 459 7.19 -10.89 12.55
C GLU A 459 8.14 -9.73 12.20
N ALA A 460 7.57 -8.67 11.63
CA ALA A 460 8.26 -7.42 11.40
C ALA A 460 8.18 -6.48 12.61
N ILE A 461 9.16 -5.57 12.64
CA ILE A 461 9.23 -4.42 13.51
C ILE A 461 9.27 -3.19 12.58
N GLU A 462 8.38 -2.23 12.81
CA GLU A 462 8.46 -0.95 12.13
C GLU A 462 9.68 -0.18 12.63
N VAL A 463 10.56 0.24 11.71
CA VAL A 463 11.78 0.99 12.05
C VAL A 463 11.75 2.45 11.63
N SER A 464 10.79 2.82 10.79
CA SER A 464 10.53 4.19 10.33
C SER A 464 9.07 4.29 9.88
N GLY A 465 8.36 5.38 10.18
CA GLY A 465 6.93 5.54 9.84
C GLY A 465 6.68 6.27 8.50
N GLY A 466 5.42 6.59 8.22
CA GLY A 466 4.98 7.20 6.95
C GLY A 466 4.97 6.21 5.80
N ASP A 467 5.09 6.68 4.54
CA ASP A 467 5.43 5.78 3.43
C ASP A 467 6.93 5.46 3.45
N GLY A 468 7.28 4.18 3.53
CA GLY A 468 8.66 3.73 3.36
C GLY A 468 9.00 3.48 1.89
N PHE A 469 10.08 4.07 1.37
CA PHE A 469 10.53 3.84 -0.02
C PHE A 469 11.79 2.97 -0.08
N ASP A 470 12.81 3.39 -0.85
CA ASP A 470 14.05 2.62 -0.94
C ASP A 470 14.71 2.49 0.43
N CYS A 471 15.22 1.30 0.71
CA CYS A 471 15.94 0.97 1.93
C CYS A 471 17.18 0.13 1.57
N GLU A 472 18.16 0.09 2.45
CA GLU A 472 19.40 -0.67 2.24
C GLU A 472 19.86 -1.32 3.56
N ILE A 473 20.39 -2.54 3.48
CA ILE A 473 21.09 -3.22 4.57
C ILE A 473 22.51 -3.54 4.09
N SER A 474 23.51 -3.15 4.87
CA SER A 474 24.89 -3.48 4.55
C SER A 474 25.12 -5.00 4.57
N GLN A 475 25.71 -5.49 3.49
CA GLN A 475 26.21 -6.85 3.36
C GLN A 475 27.45 -7.07 4.22
N ILE A 476 28.23 -6.02 4.50
CA ILE A 476 29.44 -6.10 5.32
C ILE A 476 29.09 -6.12 6.81
N ASP A 477 28.23 -5.19 7.25
CA ASP A 477 27.75 -5.09 8.63
C ASP A 477 26.22 -4.96 8.67
N PRO A 478 25.50 -6.06 8.92
CA PRO A 478 24.04 -6.05 8.89
C PRO A 478 23.40 -5.28 10.05
N ASN A 479 24.17 -4.63 10.94
CA ASN A 479 23.64 -3.64 11.87
C ASN A 479 23.44 -2.26 11.22
N ILE A 480 24.09 -2.01 10.08
CA ILE A 480 24.00 -0.78 9.33
C ILE A 480 22.82 -0.87 8.36
N MET A 481 21.85 0.03 8.53
CA MET A 481 20.62 0.08 7.75
C MET A 481 20.29 1.50 7.34
N PHE A 482 19.56 1.64 6.24
CA PHE A 482 19.08 2.89 5.70
C PHE A 482 17.60 2.75 5.35
N SER A 483 16.79 3.73 5.71
CA SER A 483 15.37 3.81 5.37
C SER A 483 15.08 5.18 4.81
N THR A 484 14.16 5.24 3.87
CA THR A 484 13.70 6.51 3.31
C THR A 484 12.20 6.69 3.52
N VAL A 485 11.81 7.95 3.66
CA VAL A 485 10.43 8.44 3.61
C VAL A 485 10.33 9.38 2.41
N TYR A 486 9.14 9.89 2.10
CA TYR A 486 8.91 10.72 0.93
C TYR A 486 9.76 11.99 0.88
N THR A 487 9.96 12.50 -0.33
CA THR A 487 10.57 13.82 -0.62
C THR A 487 12.00 14.00 -0.11
N GLY A 488 12.78 12.91 -0.14
CA GLY A 488 14.21 12.92 0.19
C GLY A 488 14.52 12.55 1.63
N ALA A 489 13.52 12.29 2.48
CA ALA A 489 13.77 11.98 3.87
C ALA A 489 14.52 10.65 4.00
N LEU A 490 15.64 10.65 4.71
CA LEU A 490 16.55 9.51 4.84
C LEU A 490 17.07 9.44 6.27
N ALA A 491 17.00 8.25 6.85
CA ALA A 491 17.56 7.94 8.14
C ALA A 491 18.49 6.72 8.03
N ARG A 492 19.41 6.60 8.99
CA ARG A 492 20.31 5.46 9.10
C ARG A 492 20.43 4.93 10.51
N SER A 493 20.71 3.64 10.63
CA SER A 493 20.94 2.93 11.89
C SER A 493 22.31 2.26 11.89
N ALA A 494 22.92 2.11 13.08
CA ALA A 494 24.16 1.36 13.31
C ALA A 494 23.98 0.17 14.27
N ASP A 495 22.76 -0.05 14.77
CA ASP A 495 22.48 -0.96 15.88
C ASP A 495 21.42 -2.02 15.53
N GLY A 496 21.30 -2.33 14.24
CA GLY A 496 20.38 -3.35 13.75
C GLY A 496 18.94 -2.86 13.73
N GLY A 497 18.73 -1.56 13.51
CA GLY A 497 17.42 -0.94 13.38
C GLY A 497 16.72 -0.61 14.69
N GLN A 498 17.44 -0.62 15.82
CA GLN A 498 16.86 -0.21 17.11
C GLN A 498 16.72 1.31 17.19
N ASN A 499 17.67 2.05 16.62
CA ASN A 499 17.62 3.49 16.53
C ASN A 499 17.97 3.93 15.11
N PHE A 500 17.15 4.82 14.56
CA PHE A 500 17.41 5.54 13.31
C PHE A 500 17.68 7.02 13.62
N GLY A 501 18.67 7.60 12.96
CA GLY A 501 19.06 9.00 13.12
C GLY A 501 19.40 9.69 11.81
N ASP A 502 19.73 10.97 11.91
CA ASP A 502 19.97 11.86 10.78
C ASP A 502 21.10 11.38 9.85
N PHE A 503 20.93 11.68 8.57
CA PHE A 503 21.90 11.37 7.52
C PHE A 503 22.60 12.59 6.91
N TYR A 504 21.91 13.72 6.76
CA TYR A 504 22.38 14.79 5.87
C TYR A 504 23.35 15.78 6.52
N ASP A 505 24.39 16.17 5.76
CA ASP A 505 25.35 17.19 6.15
C ASP A 505 24.84 18.63 5.92
N ALA A 506 25.64 19.59 6.40
CA ALA A 506 25.33 21.01 6.26
C ALA A 506 25.31 21.51 4.80
N CYS A 507 25.94 20.80 3.85
CA CYS A 507 25.92 21.16 2.44
C CYS A 507 24.57 20.86 1.80
N ILE A 508 24.00 19.67 2.04
CA ILE A 508 22.64 19.34 1.59
C ILE A 508 21.60 20.21 2.29
N LEU A 509 21.72 20.38 3.62
CA LEU A 509 20.80 21.22 4.39
C LEU A 509 20.79 22.69 3.93
N ALA A 510 21.85 23.15 3.26
CA ALA A 510 21.92 24.50 2.69
C ALA A 510 21.14 24.66 1.38
N LEU A 511 20.84 23.56 0.67
CA LEU A 511 20.00 23.57 -0.53
C LEU A 511 18.50 23.65 -0.18
N GLY A 512 18.14 23.08 0.97
CA GLY A 512 16.80 23.05 1.53
C GLY A 512 16.68 21.94 2.57
N ASN A 513 15.46 21.61 2.97
CA ASN A 513 15.24 20.52 3.93
C ASN A 513 14.99 19.20 3.19
N PRO A 514 15.97 18.31 3.01
CA PRO A 514 15.75 17.00 2.38
C PRO A 514 14.85 16.09 3.22
N GLY A 515 14.62 16.36 4.51
CA GLY A 515 13.84 15.52 5.42
C GLY A 515 12.42 16.02 5.69
N ALA A 516 11.87 16.87 4.83
CA ALA A 516 10.57 17.46 5.08
C ALA A 516 9.44 16.44 4.80
N ILE A 517 8.80 15.96 5.86
CA ILE A 517 7.63 15.07 5.78
C ILE A 517 6.32 15.82 5.49
N ASP A 518 6.39 17.04 4.97
CA ASP A 518 5.23 17.84 4.53
C ASP A 518 5.15 17.97 3.00
N GLY A 519 5.99 17.22 2.28
CA GLY A 519 6.08 17.25 0.83
C GLY A 519 6.89 18.44 0.27
N THR A 520 7.54 19.24 1.12
CA THR A 520 8.41 20.35 0.69
C THR A 520 9.88 19.96 0.59
N GLY A 521 10.17 18.66 0.66
CA GLY A 521 11.51 18.13 0.70
C GLY A 521 12.25 18.25 -0.64
N LEU A 522 13.57 18.06 -0.60
CA LEU A 522 14.44 18.17 -1.78
C LEU A 522 14.31 16.97 -2.76
N GLY A 523 13.68 15.87 -2.34
CA GLY A 523 13.54 14.67 -3.17
C GLY A 523 12.20 14.54 -3.90
N ASP A 524 12.14 13.62 -4.85
CA ASP A 524 10.87 13.13 -5.39
C ASP A 524 10.04 12.46 -4.28
N PHE A 525 8.72 12.33 -4.47
CA PHE A 525 7.86 11.60 -3.54
C PHE A 525 8.40 10.20 -3.24
N TYR A 526 8.85 9.48 -4.27
CA TYR A 526 9.63 8.25 -4.09
C TYR A 526 11.11 8.60 -3.94
N THR A 527 11.66 8.47 -2.73
CA THR A 527 13.09 8.68 -2.48
C THR A 527 13.90 7.46 -2.89
N ASN A 528 14.92 7.66 -3.74
CA ASN A 528 15.80 6.59 -4.19
C ASN A 528 17.18 6.63 -3.53
N ILE A 529 17.64 5.47 -3.05
CA ILE A 529 18.99 5.28 -2.51
C ILE A 529 19.64 4.01 -3.02
N ARG A 530 20.97 3.96 -3.09
CA ARG A 530 21.72 2.71 -3.39
C ARG A 530 22.99 2.62 -2.56
N LEU A 531 23.24 1.45 -1.99
CA LEU A 531 24.49 1.11 -1.31
C LEU A 531 25.32 0.13 -2.13
N TYR A 532 26.53 0.54 -2.50
CA TYR A 532 27.54 -0.34 -3.08
C TYR A 532 28.61 -0.66 -2.04
N GLU A 533 29.00 -1.93 -1.99
CA GLU A 533 30.03 -2.42 -1.07
C GLU A 533 30.98 -3.39 -1.78
N ASN A 534 32.27 -3.26 -1.45
CA ASN A 534 33.29 -4.23 -1.81
C ASN A 534 34.13 -4.58 -0.59
N TRP A 535 34.23 -5.89 -0.31
CA TRP A 535 34.99 -6.44 0.80
C TRP A 535 36.51 -6.32 0.62
N ASP A 536 36.96 -6.31 -0.64
CA ASP A 536 38.38 -6.35 -0.94
C ASP A 536 38.69 -5.80 -2.35
N ASP A 537 38.95 -4.51 -2.44
CA ASP A 537 39.38 -3.83 -3.66
C ASP A 537 40.90 -3.64 -3.69
N ASP A 538 41.58 -4.52 -4.42
CA ASP A 538 43.02 -4.41 -4.69
C ASP A 538 43.42 -3.09 -5.35
N ASN A 539 42.51 -2.46 -6.08
CA ASN A 539 42.75 -1.22 -6.79
C ASN A 539 42.32 0.01 -5.98
N SER A 540 41.90 -0.19 -4.72
CA SER A 540 41.54 0.92 -3.85
C SER A 540 42.71 1.89 -3.75
N GLN A 541 42.44 3.16 -4.03
CA GLN A 541 43.40 4.25 -3.81
C GLN A 541 43.16 4.94 -2.47
N ASP A 542 42.22 4.43 -1.67
CA ASP A 542 41.92 4.97 -0.36
C ASP A 542 42.93 4.47 0.64
N SER A 543 43.12 5.25 1.70
CA SER A 543 44.06 4.90 2.74
C SER A 543 43.65 5.49 4.07
N VAL A 544 44.00 4.77 5.13
CA VAL A 544 43.84 5.20 6.51
C VAL A 544 45.18 5.42 7.17
N ILE A 545 45.20 6.37 8.10
CA ILE A 545 46.36 6.60 8.96
C ILE A 545 46.30 5.59 10.10
N TRP A 546 47.25 4.67 10.12
CA TRP A 546 47.47 3.76 11.23
C TRP A 546 48.61 4.29 12.11
N VAL A 547 48.46 4.18 13.43
CA VAL A 547 49.46 4.62 14.41
C VAL A 547 49.94 3.41 15.20
N ASN A 548 51.26 3.23 15.34
CA ASN A 548 51.80 2.23 16.24
C ASN A 548 51.55 2.63 17.70
N ASN A 549 50.41 2.23 18.24
CA ASN A 549 50.02 2.51 19.62
C ASN A 549 50.59 1.49 20.63
N THR A 550 51.47 0.59 20.19
CA THR A 550 52.15 -0.37 21.08
C THR A 550 53.42 0.23 21.68
N LEU A 551 53.97 -0.41 22.72
CA LEU A 551 55.28 -0.05 23.28
C LEU A 551 56.44 -0.67 22.49
N ASP A 552 56.15 -1.52 21.50
CA ASP A 552 57.14 -2.31 20.78
C ASP A 552 57.54 -1.63 19.46
N THR A 553 58.81 -1.84 19.07
CA THR A 553 59.27 -1.53 17.71
C THR A 553 58.92 -2.69 16.80
N LEU A 554 58.10 -2.41 15.78
CA LEU A 554 57.73 -3.40 14.78
C LEU A 554 58.78 -3.43 13.66
N VAL A 555 58.93 -4.57 12.98
CA VAL A 555 59.98 -4.81 11.97
C VAL A 555 59.45 -5.37 10.66
N PHE A 556 60.27 -5.28 9.62
CA PHE A 556 59.98 -5.80 8.28
C PHE A 556 59.42 -7.23 8.30
N GLY A 557 58.34 -7.45 7.53
CA GLY A 557 57.69 -8.75 7.39
C GLY A 557 56.75 -9.13 8.53
N GLN A 558 56.65 -8.34 9.60
CA GLN A 558 55.61 -8.53 10.60
C GLN A 558 54.25 -8.13 10.05
N MET A 559 53.22 -8.89 10.43
CA MET A 559 51.83 -8.59 10.10
C MET A 559 51.21 -7.76 11.20
N ILE A 560 50.54 -6.67 10.81
CA ILE A 560 49.74 -5.83 11.69
C ILE A 560 48.28 -5.89 11.25
N ASP A 561 47.38 -5.65 12.18
CA ASP A 561 45.98 -5.40 11.88
C ASP A 561 45.65 -3.90 11.99
N TYR A 562 44.66 -3.49 11.21
CA TYR A 562 44.15 -2.13 11.19
C TYR A 562 42.67 -2.12 10.83
N ARG A 563 42.05 -0.94 10.97
CA ARG A 563 40.64 -0.70 10.66
C ARG A 563 40.53 0.43 9.66
N GLY A 564 39.69 0.22 8.65
CA GLY A 564 39.38 1.18 7.59
C GLY A 564 38.13 2.01 7.90
N ILE A 565 37.49 2.50 6.84
CA ILE A 565 36.19 3.19 6.83
C ILE A 565 35.07 2.38 7.50
N MET A 566 35.14 1.05 7.39
CA MET A 566 34.29 0.09 8.09
C MET A 566 35.05 -0.49 9.30
N PRO A 567 35.00 0.15 10.48
CA PRO A 567 35.82 -0.25 11.64
C PRO A 567 35.52 -1.65 12.20
N GLN A 568 34.41 -2.25 11.80
CA GLN A 568 34.03 -3.62 12.11
C GLN A 568 34.81 -4.66 11.29
N VAL A 569 35.41 -4.29 10.16
CA VAL A 569 36.22 -5.18 9.32
C VAL A 569 37.70 -5.04 9.67
N VAL A 570 38.30 -6.13 10.14
CA VAL A 570 39.75 -6.23 10.38
C VAL A 570 40.47 -6.37 9.04
N GLN A 571 41.40 -5.46 8.76
CA GLN A 571 42.33 -5.59 7.64
C GLN A 571 43.74 -5.91 8.14
N TYR A 572 44.55 -6.52 7.29
CA TYR A 572 45.90 -6.94 7.63
C TYR A 572 46.92 -6.36 6.65
N HIS A 573 48.05 -5.89 7.17
CA HIS A 573 49.15 -5.38 6.38
C HIS A 573 50.46 -6.03 6.81
N THR A 574 51.28 -6.45 5.83
CA THR A 574 52.64 -6.93 6.09
C THR A 574 53.60 -5.76 5.97
N LEU A 575 54.32 -5.44 7.05
CA LEU A 575 55.22 -4.29 7.12
C LEU A 575 56.33 -4.38 6.07
N THR A 576 56.48 -3.31 5.30
CA THR A 576 57.55 -3.15 4.30
C THR A 576 58.69 -2.27 4.81
N GLN A 577 58.49 -1.59 5.94
CA GLN A 577 59.46 -0.74 6.61
C GLN A 577 60.44 -1.60 7.43
N ALA A 578 61.69 -1.16 7.52
CA ALA A 578 62.70 -1.85 8.33
C ALA A 578 62.33 -1.84 9.82
N GLN A 579 61.84 -0.70 10.32
CA GLN A 579 61.39 -0.48 11.70
C GLN A 579 60.23 0.52 11.73
N VAL A 580 59.28 0.32 12.64
CA VAL A 580 58.18 1.26 12.96
C VAL A 580 58.14 1.42 14.47
N LEU A 581 58.50 2.60 14.97
CA LEU A 581 58.62 2.89 16.41
C LEU A 581 57.25 3.18 17.04
N PRO A 582 57.11 3.09 18.38
CA PRO A 582 55.93 3.57 19.08
C PRO A 582 55.60 5.03 18.73
N GLY A 583 54.35 5.29 18.33
CA GLY A 583 53.86 6.60 17.90
C GLY A 583 54.10 6.93 16.42
N ASP A 584 54.85 6.11 15.68
CA ASP A 584 54.99 6.28 14.23
C ASP A 584 53.66 6.04 13.53
N THR A 585 53.49 6.72 12.39
CA THR A 585 52.28 6.60 11.57
C THR A 585 52.61 5.99 10.22
N LEU A 586 51.70 5.15 9.72
CA LEU A 586 51.73 4.58 8.38
C LEU A 586 50.45 4.93 7.64
N LEU A 587 50.59 5.19 6.36
CA LEU A 587 49.44 5.28 5.45
C LEU A 587 49.21 3.89 4.86
N LEU A 588 48.11 3.25 5.24
CA LEU A 588 47.76 1.90 4.82
C LEU A 588 46.58 1.95 3.86
N GLN A 589 46.64 1.18 2.77
CA GLN A 589 45.55 1.07 1.80
C GLN A 589 44.27 0.57 2.49
N ASP A 590 43.14 1.24 2.29
CA ASP A 590 41.84 0.75 2.75
C ASP A 590 41.18 -0.05 1.64
N ARG A 591 41.24 -1.38 1.71
CA ARG A 591 40.73 -2.27 0.67
C ARG A 591 39.22 -2.49 0.78
N VAL A 592 38.60 -2.12 1.90
CA VAL A 592 37.14 -2.13 2.04
C VAL A 592 36.59 -0.85 1.45
N GLN A 593 35.59 -0.95 0.57
CA GLN A 593 35.01 0.19 -0.11
C GLN A 593 33.50 0.22 0.06
N THR A 594 32.97 1.39 0.42
CA THR A 594 31.54 1.68 0.50
C THR A 594 31.23 2.93 -0.32
N LEU A 595 30.15 2.90 -1.08
CA LEU A 595 29.65 4.05 -1.83
C LEU A 595 28.13 4.10 -1.70
N PHE A 596 27.60 5.20 -1.24
CA PHE A 596 26.17 5.40 -1.05
C PHE A 596 25.70 6.55 -1.95
N ALA A 597 24.62 6.33 -2.68
CA ALA A 597 24.01 7.32 -3.55
C ALA A 597 22.59 7.64 -3.10
N VAL A 598 22.20 8.91 -3.17
CA VAL A 598 20.83 9.41 -2.96
C VAL A 598 20.42 10.32 -4.12
N GLY A 599 19.19 10.18 -4.58
CA GLY A 599 18.60 11.01 -5.64
C GLY A 599 17.68 12.11 -5.09
N PHE A 600 17.82 13.33 -5.60
CA PHE A 600 16.94 14.48 -5.32
C PHE A 600 16.23 14.98 -6.60
N ASP A 601 15.15 15.77 -6.45
CA ASP A 601 14.39 16.34 -7.56
C ASP A 601 15.15 17.52 -8.23
N GLY A 602 14.68 17.97 -9.40
CA GLY A 602 14.96 19.33 -9.84
C GLY A 602 16.36 19.57 -10.38
N GLY A 603 16.99 18.61 -11.05
CA GLY A 603 18.34 18.83 -11.62
C GLY A 603 19.44 18.98 -10.57
N GLU A 604 19.13 18.79 -9.28
CA GLU A 604 20.10 18.78 -8.18
C GLU A 604 20.92 17.49 -8.13
N GLY A 605 20.60 16.51 -8.99
CA GLY A 605 21.49 15.41 -9.36
C GLY A 605 21.54 14.25 -8.37
N ILE A 606 22.46 13.33 -8.62
CA ILE A 606 22.75 12.20 -7.74
C ILE A 606 23.89 12.62 -6.80
N TRP A 607 23.64 12.48 -5.51
CA TRP A 607 24.59 12.81 -4.47
C TRP A 607 25.22 11.54 -3.92
N VAL A 608 26.53 11.56 -3.73
CA VAL A 608 27.30 10.37 -3.41
C VAL A 608 28.21 10.63 -2.21
N THR A 609 28.28 9.67 -1.31
CA THR A 609 29.20 9.69 -0.17
C THR A 609 29.85 8.32 0.02
N ARG A 610 31.05 8.32 0.62
CA ARG A 610 31.71 7.10 1.10
C ARG A 610 31.49 6.88 2.59
N ASP A 611 31.03 7.91 3.30
CA ASP A 611 30.99 7.97 4.76
C ASP A 611 29.61 7.54 5.30
N ALA A 612 28.69 7.07 4.45
CA ALA A 612 27.35 6.65 4.86
C ALA A 612 27.35 5.59 5.96
N CYS A 613 28.37 4.72 5.99
CA CYS A 613 28.54 3.69 7.00
C CYS A 613 29.39 4.13 8.21
N GLN A 614 29.86 5.39 8.25
CA GLN A 614 30.60 5.95 9.39
C GLN A 614 29.67 6.70 10.34
N PHE A 615 29.67 6.30 11.62
CA PHE A 615 28.78 6.88 12.65
C PHE A 615 29.49 7.82 13.65
N VAL A 616 30.76 8.15 13.40
CA VAL A 616 31.53 9.11 14.22
C VAL A 616 31.35 10.57 13.76
N SER A 617 30.77 10.77 12.58
CA SER A 617 30.44 12.07 12.01
C SER A 617 29.25 11.96 11.06
N VAL A 618 28.67 13.10 10.70
CA VAL A 618 27.70 13.17 9.59
C VAL A 618 28.44 12.90 8.28
N PRO A 619 27.92 12.06 7.36
CA PRO A 619 28.55 11.76 6.08
C PRO A 619 28.74 13.01 5.25
N GLY A 620 29.96 13.25 4.76
CA GLY A 620 30.17 14.30 3.77
C GLY A 620 29.65 13.84 2.41
N VAL A 621 28.72 14.58 1.81
CA VAL A 621 28.13 14.21 0.52
C VAL A 621 28.62 15.15 -0.58
N VAL A 622 28.92 14.59 -1.76
CA VAL A 622 29.39 15.38 -2.92
C VAL A 622 28.45 15.14 -4.09
N GLU A 623 28.05 16.23 -4.75
CA GLU A 623 27.28 16.16 -6.00
C GLU A 623 28.11 15.44 -7.06
N SER A 624 27.58 14.33 -7.60
CA SER A 624 28.17 13.71 -8.77
C SER A 624 27.76 14.53 -9.99
N GLY A 625 28.65 15.41 -10.44
CA GLY A 625 28.32 16.45 -11.41
C GLY A 625 27.48 15.96 -12.60
N GLY A 626 26.36 16.63 -12.84
CA GLY A 626 25.71 16.75 -14.15
C GLY A 626 25.15 15.48 -14.80
N TYR A 627 24.63 14.50 -14.06
CA TYR A 627 23.84 13.41 -14.67
C TYR A 627 22.36 13.58 -14.35
N ARG A 628 21.56 13.97 -15.35
CA ARG A 628 20.08 13.91 -15.30
C ARG A 628 19.62 12.49 -15.63
N ARG A 629 19.02 11.82 -14.62
CA ARG A 629 18.21 10.58 -14.57
C ARG A 629 18.59 9.42 -15.54
N TRP A 630 18.85 8.25 -14.95
CA TRP A 630 18.88 6.93 -15.63
C TRP A 630 17.48 6.43 -15.96
#